data_AF-A0A6M0F0D3-F1
#
_entry.id   AF-A0A6M0F0D3-F1
#
_cell.length_a   1.000
_cell.length_b   1.000
_cell.length_c   1.000
_cell.angle_alpha   90.00
_cell.angle_beta   90.00
_cell.angle_gamma   90.00
#
_symmetry.space_group_name_H-M   'P 1'
#
loop_
_entity.id
_entity.type
_entity.pdbx_description
1 polymer ?
#
loop_
_entity_poly.entity_id
_entity_poly.type
_entity_poly.pdbx_seq_one_letter_code
_entity_poly.pdbx_strand_id
1 'polypeptide(L)'
;MEVFLHNSFRRENLVTLVRVRSNRIFYRQFIPEISESKNSGHPRWYGDKFDLSDSTTWHQPDDFIQATFTTGKGRELNLKISAWHQMLMRGTSHYAMHKYPFTLLQIQVSDHTGETLWKPMWLIVIGRRRHELTLRECYQAYRQRYDLEHLFRFGKQRLLFNAYSTPEVFHEENWFQLTLLAYVNLWKARNLAQVLPRPWENYLSQNSQVYLTPSLVQRDFYRIISTIGTPASSPKPRGYSSGRILGDKRVPRTRHPVLKKQSKSQNRKRPKKMKPP
;
A
#
# COMPACT_ATOMS: atom_id res chain seq x y z
N MET A 1 11.19 2.51 8.71
CA MET A 1 11.47 3.60 7.76
C MET A 1 12.91 3.50 7.28
N GLU A 2 13.90 3.56 8.17
CA GLU A 2 15.34 3.49 7.85
C GLU A 2 15.74 2.28 6.99
N VAL A 3 15.33 1.06 7.38
CA VAL A 3 15.61 -0.19 6.61
C VAL A 3 15.17 -0.07 5.15
N PHE A 4 13.96 0.46 4.94
CA PHE A 4 13.37 0.61 3.61
C PHE A 4 14.10 1.66 2.79
N LEU A 5 14.38 2.83 3.38
CA LEU A 5 15.09 3.93 2.74
C LEU A 5 16.55 3.56 2.39
N HIS A 6 17.22 2.81 3.27
CA HIS A 6 18.57 2.30 3.00
C HIS A 6 18.59 1.33 1.80
N ASN A 7 17.63 0.41 1.74
CA ASN A 7 17.55 -0.55 0.63
C ASN A 7 17.25 0.13 -0.72
N SER A 8 16.49 1.23 -0.73
CA SER A 8 16.24 2.02 -1.94
C SER A 8 17.54 2.51 -2.59
N PHE A 9 18.53 2.93 -1.80
CA PHE A 9 19.82 3.41 -2.32
C PHE A 9 20.69 2.33 -2.99
N ARG A 10 20.46 1.05 -2.68
CA ARG A 10 21.17 -0.06 -3.34
C ARG A 10 20.77 -0.23 -4.80
N ARG A 11 19.63 0.34 -5.21
CA ARG A 11 19.11 0.27 -6.58
C ARG A 11 19.31 1.62 -7.24
N GLU A 12 20.23 1.71 -8.19
CA GLU A 12 20.65 3.00 -8.77
C GLU A 12 19.51 3.76 -9.45
N ASN A 13 18.62 3.04 -10.13
CA ASN A 13 17.49 3.60 -10.88
C ASN A 13 16.19 3.68 -10.08
N LEU A 14 16.20 3.37 -8.78
CA LEU A 14 15.02 3.45 -7.94
C LEU A 14 14.99 4.77 -7.18
N VAL A 15 13.93 5.55 -7.37
CA VAL A 15 13.56 6.65 -6.48
C VAL A 15 12.34 6.24 -5.68
N THR A 16 12.39 6.47 -4.38
CA THR A 16 11.36 6.05 -3.43
C THR A 16 10.76 7.27 -2.76
N LEU A 17 9.42 7.35 -2.78
CA LEU A 17 8.67 8.36 -2.05
C LEU A 17 8.03 7.77 -0.80
N VAL A 18 8.25 8.41 0.34
CA VAL A 18 7.72 7.96 1.64
C VAL A 18 7.05 9.11 2.36
N ARG A 19 5.82 8.90 2.81
CA ARG A 19 5.14 9.86 3.69
C ARG A 19 5.72 9.80 5.09
N VAL A 20 5.94 10.97 5.67
CA VAL A 20 6.50 11.13 7.00
C VAL A 20 5.45 11.72 7.96
N ARG A 21 5.57 11.35 9.24
CA ARG A 21 4.77 11.94 10.32
C ARG A 21 5.26 13.36 10.61
N SER A 22 4.34 14.28 10.87
CA SER A 22 4.62 15.70 11.10
C SER A 22 5.37 16.02 12.40
N ASN A 23 5.76 15.04 13.20
CA ASN A 23 6.54 15.22 14.43
C ASN A 23 7.97 14.68 14.31
N ARG A 24 8.46 14.47 13.08
CA ARG A 24 9.83 14.03 12.83
C ARG A 24 10.77 15.22 12.83
N ILE A 25 12.02 14.95 13.15
CA ILE A 25 13.11 15.91 13.14
C ILE A 25 14.11 15.46 12.09
N PHE A 26 14.54 16.41 11.28
CA PHE A 26 15.57 16.28 10.27
C PHE A 26 16.68 17.29 10.52
N TYR A 27 17.73 17.18 9.73
CA TYR A 27 18.88 18.05 9.83
C TYR A 27 19.36 18.44 8.44
N ARG A 28 19.91 19.64 8.31
CA ARG A 28 20.74 19.95 7.15
C ARG A 28 22.01 19.11 7.16
N GLN A 29 22.58 18.87 6.00
CA GLN A 29 23.95 18.39 5.91
C GLN A 29 24.87 19.45 6.52
N PHE A 30 25.72 19.03 7.47
CA PHE A 30 26.75 19.93 8.00
C PHE A 30 27.80 20.20 6.92
N ILE A 31 28.09 21.47 6.67
CA ILE A 31 29.14 21.93 5.77
C ILE A 31 30.15 22.68 6.65
N PRO A 32 31.38 22.18 6.83
CA PRO A 32 32.40 22.87 7.61
C PRO A 32 32.83 24.16 6.90
N GLU A 33 33.07 25.23 7.65
CA GLU A 33 33.66 26.46 7.11
C GLU A 33 35.13 26.22 6.75
N ILE A 34 35.60 26.82 5.65
CA ILE A 34 36.93 26.59 5.05
C ILE A 34 38.07 26.90 6.04
N SER A 35 37.81 27.74 7.05
CA SER A 35 38.73 28.16 8.11
C SER A 35 38.82 27.19 9.30
N GLU A 36 37.94 26.20 9.42
CA GLU A 36 38.00 25.22 10.51
C GLU A 36 39.10 24.21 10.21
N SER A 37 40.21 24.30 10.94
CA SER A 37 41.22 23.24 10.99
C SER A 37 40.55 21.90 11.26
N LYS A 38 40.98 20.81 10.60
CA LYS A 38 40.47 19.44 10.85
C LYS A 38 40.61 19.11 12.34
N ASN A 39 39.54 19.36 13.11
CA ASN A 39 39.51 19.09 14.53
C ASN A 39 39.63 17.58 14.74
N SER A 40 40.53 17.15 15.64
CA SER A 40 40.65 15.73 15.96
C SER A 40 39.36 15.25 16.64
N GLY A 41 38.66 14.30 16.03
CA GLY A 41 37.44 13.75 16.61
C GLY A 41 36.50 13.12 15.59
N HIS A 42 35.36 12.65 16.08
CA HIS A 42 34.32 12.11 15.21
C HIS A 42 33.74 13.23 14.33
N PRO A 43 33.63 13.04 13.01
CA PRO A 43 33.13 14.07 12.10
C PRO A 43 31.69 14.49 12.45
N ARG A 44 31.43 15.81 12.39
CA ARG A 44 30.09 16.35 12.53
C ARG A 44 29.35 16.16 11.19
N TRP A 45 28.27 15.38 11.20
CA TRP A 45 27.48 15.11 9.99
C TRP A 45 26.20 15.96 9.89
N TYR A 46 25.61 16.29 11.04
CA TYR A 46 24.30 16.93 11.11
C TYR A 46 24.46 18.40 11.48
N GLY A 47 23.90 19.28 10.64
CA GLY A 47 23.84 20.72 10.84
C GLY A 47 22.60 21.12 11.62
N ASP A 48 21.96 22.20 11.19
CA ASP A 48 20.82 22.80 11.87
C ASP A 48 19.62 21.84 11.92
N LYS A 49 18.91 21.91 13.06
CA LYS A 49 17.71 21.13 13.33
C LYS A 49 16.54 21.66 12.48
N PHE A 50 15.81 20.75 11.86
CA PHE A 50 14.55 21.01 11.15
C PHE A 50 13.45 20.14 11.75
N ASP A 51 12.63 20.72 12.63
CA ASP A 51 11.54 20.03 13.32
C ASP A 51 10.22 20.23 12.57
N LEU A 52 9.65 19.17 12.00
CA LEU A 52 8.41 19.26 11.23
C LEU A 52 7.21 19.80 12.03
N SER A 53 7.29 19.77 13.37
CA SER A 53 6.24 20.28 14.24
C SER A 53 6.42 21.75 14.64
N ASP A 54 7.62 22.30 14.46
CA ASP A 54 7.96 23.66 14.86
C ASP A 54 8.49 24.44 13.64
N SER A 55 7.63 25.29 13.08
CA SER A 55 7.93 26.09 11.90
C SER A 55 9.02 27.13 12.10
N THR A 56 9.35 27.49 13.34
CA THR A 56 10.44 28.44 13.61
C THR A 56 11.81 27.83 13.30
N THR A 57 11.91 26.51 13.30
CA THR A 57 13.13 25.78 12.92
C THR A 57 13.28 25.60 11.41
N TRP A 58 12.26 25.97 10.62
CA TRP A 58 12.30 25.77 9.17
C TRP A 58 13.09 26.89 8.52
N HIS A 59 14.17 26.51 7.85
CA HIS A 59 14.89 27.40 6.96
C HIS A 59 14.17 27.57 5.63
N GLN A 60 14.61 28.54 4.82
CA GLN A 60 14.05 28.76 3.49
C GLN A 60 14.10 27.48 2.64
N PRO A 61 13.03 27.19 1.87
CA PRO A 61 13.03 26.11 0.90
C PRO A 61 13.99 26.41 -0.24
N ASP A 62 14.63 25.36 -0.75
CA ASP A 62 15.56 25.47 -1.88
C ASP A 62 14.81 25.58 -3.21
N ASP A 63 13.60 25.03 -3.28
CA ASP A 63 12.70 25.12 -4.43
C ASP A 63 11.25 25.08 -3.96
N PHE A 64 10.34 25.67 -4.73
CA PHE A 64 8.91 25.55 -4.50
C PHE A 64 8.11 25.73 -5.80
N ILE A 65 6.96 25.07 -5.85
CA ILE A 65 5.97 25.29 -6.91
C ILE A 65 4.60 25.59 -6.33
N GLN A 66 3.83 26.37 -7.09
CA GLN A 66 2.41 26.62 -6.84
C GLN A 66 1.60 26.16 -8.05
N ALA A 67 0.47 25.53 -7.80
CA ALA A 67 -0.45 25.09 -8.85
C ALA A 67 -1.89 25.12 -8.33
N THR A 68 -2.85 25.32 -9.22
CA THR A 68 -4.27 25.13 -8.92
C THR A 68 -4.76 23.79 -9.43
N PHE A 69 -5.73 23.20 -8.76
CA PHE A 69 -6.44 22.03 -9.27
C PHE A 69 -7.90 22.02 -8.84
N THR A 70 -8.76 21.54 -9.74
CA THR A 70 -10.19 21.39 -9.48
C THR A 70 -10.48 19.98 -8.99
N THR A 71 -11.19 19.88 -7.87
CA THR A 71 -11.69 18.61 -7.35
C THR A 71 -12.81 18.06 -8.23
N GLY A 72 -13.12 16.76 -8.11
CA GLY A 72 -14.26 16.16 -8.83
C GLY A 72 -15.64 16.76 -8.48
N LYS A 73 -15.72 17.58 -7.43
CA LYS A 73 -16.92 18.34 -7.04
C LYS A 73 -16.91 19.79 -7.54
N GLY A 74 -15.95 20.17 -8.39
CA GLY A 74 -15.84 21.51 -8.95
C GLY A 74 -15.16 22.56 -8.05
N ARG A 75 -14.72 22.21 -6.83
CA ARG A 75 -13.99 23.14 -5.96
C ARG A 75 -12.55 23.32 -6.45
N GLU A 76 -12.13 24.55 -6.69
CA GLU A 76 -10.75 24.92 -7.02
C GLU A 76 -9.92 25.03 -5.75
N LEU A 77 -8.74 24.43 -5.75
CA LEU A 77 -7.81 24.40 -4.62
C LEU A 77 -6.41 24.82 -5.06
N ASN A 78 -5.73 25.52 -4.16
CA ASN A 78 -4.35 25.94 -4.31
C ASN A 78 -3.42 24.89 -3.69
N LEU A 79 -2.40 24.48 -4.44
CA LEU A 79 -1.36 23.54 -4.04
C LEU A 79 -0.04 24.29 -3.96
N LYS A 80 0.61 24.28 -2.80
CA LYS A 80 1.99 24.72 -2.61
C LYS A 80 2.84 23.51 -2.25
N ILE A 81 3.91 23.28 -3.00
CA ILE A 81 4.91 22.26 -2.70
C ILE A 81 6.23 22.97 -2.45
N SER A 82 6.75 22.88 -1.24
CA SER A 82 8.07 23.41 -0.85
C SER A 82 9.05 22.26 -0.70
N ALA A 83 10.28 22.44 -1.15
CA ALA A 83 11.31 21.40 -1.13
C ALA A 83 12.58 21.88 -0.41
N TRP A 84 13.18 20.96 0.35
CA TRP A 84 14.49 21.10 0.95
C TRP A 84 15.36 19.93 0.51
N HIS A 85 16.42 20.24 -0.22
CA HIS A 85 17.40 19.31 -0.74
C HIS A 85 18.45 18.99 0.34
N GLN A 86 19.17 17.88 0.14
CA GLN A 86 20.28 17.48 1.01
C GLN A 86 19.93 17.34 2.52
N MET A 87 18.69 16.98 2.81
CA MET A 87 18.25 16.75 4.18
C MET A 87 18.75 15.39 4.68
N LEU A 88 19.08 15.34 5.96
CA LEU A 88 19.56 14.16 6.68
C LEU A 88 18.61 13.79 7.81
N MET A 89 18.59 12.50 8.15
CA MET A 89 17.94 12.01 9.35
C MET A 89 18.91 11.13 10.12
N ARG A 90 18.74 11.10 11.44
CA ARG A 90 19.51 10.17 12.28
C ARG A 90 19.06 8.74 11.96
N GLY A 91 20.04 7.86 11.81
CA GLY A 91 19.82 6.43 11.66
C GLY A 91 20.21 5.66 12.90
N THR A 92 20.13 4.34 12.79
CA THR A 92 20.59 3.39 13.81
C THR A 92 22.02 2.90 13.50
N SER A 93 22.64 2.16 14.43
CA SER A 93 23.99 1.60 14.23
C SER A 93 24.13 0.78 12.94
N HIS A 94 23.08 0.04 12.57
CA HIS A 94 23.06 -0.77 11.35
C HIS A 94 22.77 0.02 10.07
N TYR A 95 22.21 1.23 10.19
CA TYR A 95 21.75 2.04 9.06
C TYR A 95 22.25 3.48 9.20
N ALA A 96 23.46 3.71 8.69
CA ALA A 96 24.12 5.02 8.70
C ALA A 96 23.44 6.03 7.75
N MET A 97 22.32 6.61 8.17
CA MET A 97 21.48 7.50 7.35
C MET A 97 22.13 8.84 6.97
N HIS A 98 23.22 9.25 7.64
CA HIS A 98 24.00 10.42 7.23
C HIS A 98 24.62 10.28 5.84
N LYS A 99 24.80 9.05 5.33
CA LYS A 99 25.34 8.79 3.98
C LYS A 99 24.29 8.94 2.87
N TYR A 100 23.04 9.14 3.25
CA TYR A 100 21.88 8.94 2.38
C TYR A 100 20.98 10.18 2.40
N PRO A 101 21.47 11.32 1.87
CA PRO A 101 20.69 12.55 1.81
C PRO A 101 19.46 12.39 0.94
N PHE A 102 18.38 13.06 1.33
CA PHE A 102 17.10 13.02 0.63
C PHE A 102 16.54 14.42 0.41
N THR A 103 15.51 14.49 -0.44
CA THR A 103 14.71 15.71 -0.60
C THR A 103 13.49 15.60 0.30
N LEU A 104 13.29 16.59 1.16
CA LEU A 104 12.09 16.72 1.98
C LEU A 104 11.10 17.62 1.25
N LEU A 105 9.86 17.17 1.10
CA LEU A 105 8.77 17.94 0.50
C LEU A 105 7.70 18.25 1.55
N GLN A 106 7.24 19.49 1.57
CA GLN A 106 6.03 19.90 2.25
C GLN A 106 4.94 20.17 1.22
N ILE A 107 3.82 19.47 1.34
CA ILE A 107 2.64 19.65 0.51
C ILE A 107 1.58 20.33 1.34
N GLN A 108 1.20 21.53 0.93
CA GLN A 108 0.16 22.33 1.57
C GLN A 108 -0.95 22.59 0.56
N VAL A 109 -2.19 22.38 0.99
CA VAL A 109 -3.38 22.65 0.18
C VAL A 109 -4.22 23.69 0.88
N SER A 110 -4.57 24.75 0.17
CA SER A 110 -5.42 25.84 0.63
C SER A 110 -6.61 26.06 -0.30
N ASP A 111 -7.63 26.73 0.21
CA ASP A 111 -8.77 27.17 -0.59
C ASP A 111 -8.44 28.45 -1.38
N HIS A 112 -9.40 28.93 -2.17
CA HIS A 112 -9.35 30.21 -2.87
C HIS A 112 -9.11 31.42 -1.94
N THR A 113 -9.54 31.33 -0.68
CA THR A 113 -9.29 32.36 0.37
C THR A 113 -7.87 32.32 0.95
N GLY A 114 -7.06 31.32 0.60
CA GLY A 114 -5.73 31.10 1.15
C GLY A 114 -5.70 30.32 2.48
N GLU A 115 -6.86 29.98 3.05
CA GLU A 115 -6.93 29.18 4.28
C GLU A 115 -6.51 27.73 4.03
N THR A 116 -5.67 27.17 4.93
CA THR A 116 -5.21 25.78 4.83
C THR A 116 -6.31 24.80 5.19
N LEU A 117 -6.62 23.87 4.29
CA LEU A 117 -7.69 22.89 4.51
C LEU A 117 -7.26 21.77 5.45
N TRP A 118 -6.00 21.36 5.38
CA TRP A 118 -5.46 20.24 6.16
C TRP A 118 -4.05 20.53 6.64
N LYS A 119 -3.63 19.78 7.66
CA LYS A 119 -2.23 19.78 8.08
C LYS A 119 -1.32 19.42 6.89
N PRO A 120 -0.16 20.08 6.77
CA PRO A 120 0.75 19.83 5.66
C PRO A 120 1.19 18.37 5.65
N MET A 121 1.24 17.79 4.44
CA MET A 121 1.77 16.45 4.23
C MET A 121 3.26 16.55 3.95
N TRP A 122 4.04 15.71 4.62
CA TRP A 122 5.48 15.65 4.44
C TRP A 122 5.88 14.38 3.69
N LEU A 123 6.67 14.52 2.64
CA LEU A 123 7.24 13.41 1.88
C LEU A 123 8.76 13.45 1.90
N ILE A 124 9.39 12.28 1.96
CA ILE A 124 10.80 12.08 1.64
C ILE A 124 10.88 11.53 0.23
N VAL A 125 11.71 12.14 -0.61
CA VAL A 125 12.14 11.60 -1.90
C VAL A 125 13.58 11.15 -1.77
N ILE A 126 13.82 9.85 -1.90
CA ILE A 126 15.12 9.24 -1.67
C ILE A 126 15.56 8.38 -2.85
N GLY A 127 16.84 8.41 -3.19
CA GLY A 127 17.40 7.70 -4.34
C GLY A 127 18.53 8.50 -5.00
N ARG A 128 19.36 7.83 -5.81
CA ARG A 128 20.50 8.47 -6.50
C ARG A 128 20.02 9.48 -7.54
N ARG A 129 18.99 9.11 -8.31
CA ARG A 129 18.37 9.91 -9.38
C ARG A 129 17.23 10.84 -8.91
N ARG A 130 17.10 11.10 -7.60
CA ARG A 130 15.97 11.89 -7.05
C ARG A 130 15.87 13.31 -7.60
N HIS A 131 16.99 13.88 -8.08
CA HIS A 131 17.08 15.23 -8.62
C HIS A 131 16.55 15.32 -10.06
N GLU A 132 16.33 14.19 -10.73
CA GLU A 132 15.75 14.15 -12.08
C GLU A 132 14.22 14.29 -12.06
N LEU A 133 13.59 14.15 -10.89
CA LEU A 133 12.15 14.25 -10.73
C LEU A 133 11.76 15.68 -10.34
N THR A 134 10.76 16.21 -11.02
CA THR A 134 10.15 17.47 -10.63
C THR A 134 9.31 17.32 -9.36
N LEU A 135 9.09 18.44 -8.64
CA LEU A 135 8.22 18.47 -7.46
C LEU A 135 6.79 18.02 -7.79
N ARG A 136 6.31 18.36 -9.00
CA ARG A 136 4.98 17.96 -9.50
C ARG A 136 4.89 16.45 -9.73
N GLU A 137 5.89 15.85 -10.37
CA GLU A 137 5.92 14.40 -10.59
C GLU A 137 5.98 13.64 -9.27
N CYS A 138 6.79 14.10 -8.32
CA CYS A 138 6.84 13.53 -6.98
C CYS A 138 5.46 13.53 -6.31
N TYR A 139 4.76 14.66 -6.35
CA TYR A 139 3.41 14.75 -5.81
C TYR A 139 2.40 13.85 -6.54
N GLN A 140 2.42 13.85 -7.87
CA GLN A 140 1.54 13.00 -8.68
C GLN A 140 1.77 11.51 -8.42
N ALA A 141 3.04 11.07 -8.37
CA ALA A 141 3.41 9.70 -8.04
C ALA A 141 2.89 9.31 -6.65
N TYR A 142 2.99 10.20 -5.66
CA TYR A 142 2.43 9.93 -4.32
C TYR A 142 0.91 9.85 -4.33
N ARG A 143 0.21 10.69 -5.12
CA ARG A 143 -1.25 10.64 -5.24
C ARG A 143 -1.76 9.30 -5.78
N GLN A 144 -1.05 8.70 -6.73
CA GLN A 144 -1.40 7.39 -7.29
C GLN A 144 -1.42 6.27 -6.24
N ARG A 145 -0.77 6.46 -5.07
CA ARG A 145 -0.86 5.51 -3.96
C ARG A 145 -2.30 5.28 -3.50
N TYR A 146 -3.16 6.30 -3.58
CA TYR A 146 -4.56 6.16 -3.16
C TYR A 146 -5.36 5.26 -4.12
N ASP A 147 -4.97 5.19 -5.40
CA ASP A 147 -5.64 4.35 -6.39
C ASP A 147 -5.51 2.85 -6.04
N LEU A 148 -4.41 2.46 -5.38
CA LEU A 148 -4.21 1.09 -4.87
C LEU A 148 -5.23 0.71 -3.79
N GLU A 149 -5.71 1.66 -2.99
CA GLU A 149 -6.72 1.38 -1.95
C GLU A 149 -8.03 0.90 -2.59
N HIS A 150 -8.39 1.47 -3.74
CA HIS A 150 -9.56 1.03 -4.50
C HIS A 150 -9.38 -0.39 -5.05
N LEU A 151 -8.19 -0.72 -5.57
CA LEU A 151 -7.85 -2.06 -6.00
C LEU A 151 -7.96 -3.06 -4.84
N PHE A 152 -7.35 -2.78 -3.68
CA PHE A 152 -7.39 -3.69 -2.53
C PHE A 152 -8.79 -3.86 -1.97
N ARG A 153 -9.56 -2.77 -1.88
CA ARG A 153 -10.95 -2.83 -1.41
C ARG A 153 -11.79 -3.71 -2.34
N PHE A 154 -11.72 -3.46 -3.65
CA PHE A 154 -12.43 -4.25 -4.64
C PHE A 154 -11.97 -5.72 -4.61
N GLY A 155 -10.67 -5.95 -4.63
CA GLY A 155 -10.08 -7.29 -4.60
C GLY A 155 -10.58 -8.10 -3.40
N LYS A 156 -10.47 -7.56 -2.18
CA LYS A 156 -10.92 -8.25 -0.96
C LYS A 156 -12.42 -8.54 -0.97
N GLN A 157 -13.23 -7.60 -1.44
CA GLN A 157 -14.69 -7.72 -1.41
C GLN A 157 -15.26 -8.60 -2.52
N ARG A 158 -14.61 -8.64 -3.70
CA ARG A 158 -15.22 -9.16 -4.93
C ARG A 158 -14.37 -10.17 -5.68
N LEU A 159 -13.06 -10.20 -5.45
CA LEU A 159 -12.12 -11.14 -6.08
C LEU A 159 -11.50 -12.11 -5.07
N LEU A 160 -12.04 -12.19 -3.84
CA LEU A 160 -11.59 -13.16 -2.83
C LEU A 160 -10.08 -13.05 -2.52
N PHE A 161 -9.54 -11.85 -2.65
CA PHE A 161 -8.10 -11.55 -2.61
C PHE A 161 -7.40 -12.02 -1.34
N ASN A 162 -8.12 -12.10 -0.22
CA ASN A 162 -7.64 -12.56 1.09
C ASN A 162 -8.42 -13.78 1.61
N ALA A 163 -9.19 -14.47 0.76
CA ALA A 163 -10.00 -15.61 1.18
C ALA A 163 -9.22 -16.93 1.13
N TYR A 164 -8.18 -17.01 0.30
CA TYR A 164 -7.36 -18.21 0.19
C TYR A 164 -6.37 -18.29 1.36
N SER A 165 -6.49 -19.36 2.14
CA SER A 165 -5.62 -19.63 3.30
C SER A 165 -4.93 -20.97 3.10
N THR A 166 -3.60 -20.94 3.02
CA THR A 166 -2.74 -22.10 2.77
C THR A 166 -1.52 -22.04 3.70
N PRO A 167 -1.00 -23.17 4.20
CA PRO A 167 0.26 -23.18 4.93
C PRO A 167 1.48 -22.92 4.03
N GLU A 168 1.31 -22.94 2.71
CA GLU A 168 2.39 -22.80 1.73
C GLU A 168 2.35 -21.42 1.06
N VAL A 169 3.39 -20.62 1.30
CA VAL A 169 3.51 -19.22 0.83
C VAL A 169 3.41 -19.11 -0.69
N PHE A 170 4.02 -20.03 -1.43
CA PHE A 170 4.00 -20.02 -2.90
C PHE A 170 2.57 -20.10 -3.47
N HIS A 171 1.70 -20.89 -2.85
CA HIS A 171 0.30 -20.99 -3.25
C HIS A 171 -0.48 -19.70 -2.96
N GLU A 172 -0.17 -19.01 -1.86
CA GLU A 172 -0.76 -17.71 -1.53
C GLU A 172 -0.32 -16.63 -2.54
N GLU A 173 0.96 -16.59 -2.92
CA GLU A 173 1.48 -15.68 -3.93
C GLU A 173 0.84 -15.93 -5.31
N ASN A 174 0.68 -17.18 -5.72
CA ASN A 174 0.00 -17.53 -6.97
C ASN A 174 -1.48 -17.12 -6.95
N TRP A 175 -2.18 -17.30 -5.81
CA TRP A 175 -3.54 -16.82 -5.66
C TRP A 175 -3.63 -15.31 -5.87
N PHE A 176 -2.72 -14.55 -5.27
CA PHE A 176 -2.63 -13.11 -5.45
C PHE A 176 -2.45 -12.74 -6.93
N GLN A 177 -1.54 -13.40 -7.65
CA GLN A 177 -1.34 -13.18 -9.09
C GLN A 177 -2.61 -13.48 -9.91
N LEU A 178 -3.30 -14.59 -9.63
CA LEU A 178 -4.55 -14.95 -10.30
C LEU A 178 -5.65 -13.89 -10.09
N THR A 179 -5.78 -13.36 -8.88
CA THR A 179 -6.76 -12.30 -8.62
C THR A 179 -6.43 -10.99 -9.32
N LEU A 180 -5.14 -10.64 -9.45
CA LEU A 180 -4.71 -9.49 -10.26
C LEU A 180 -5.00 -9.71 -11.75
N LEU A 181 -4.77 -10.91 -12.29
CA LEU A 181 -5.13 -11.26 -13.66
C LEU A 181 -6.65 -11.14 -13.88
N ALA A 182 -7.45 -11.62 -12.93
CA ALA A 182 -8.90 -11.44 -12.98
C ALA A 182 -9.31 -9.95 -13.01
N TYR A 183 -8.65 -9.09 -12.22
CA TYR A 183 -8.87 -7.65 -12.27
C TYR A 183 -8.51 -7.04 -13.63
N VAL A 184 -7.37 -7.44 -14.22
CA VAL A 184 -6.97 -7.00 -15.57
C VAL A 184 -7.99 -7.44 -16.62
N ASN A 185 -8.52 -8.66 -16.51
CA ASN A 185 -9.59 -9.14 -17.40
C ASN A 185 -10.85 -8.28 -17.29
N LEU A 186 -11.27 -7.90 -16.07
CA LEU A 186 -12.39 -6.97 -15.89
C LEU A 186 -12.09 -5.60 -16.50
N TRP A 187 -10.87 -5.08 -16.31
CA TRP A 187 -10.48 -3.81 -16.91
C TRP A 187 -10.50 -3.85 -18.44
N LYS A 188 -10.01 -4.94 -19.06
CA LYS A 188 -10.05 -5.14 -20.51
C LYS A 188 -11.48 -5.29 -21.04
N ALA A 189 -12.33 -6.03 -20.32
CA ALA A 189 -13.72 -6.27 -20.70
C ALA A 189 -14.63 -5.03 -20.53
N ARG A 190 -14.15 -3.96 -19.88
CA ARG A 190 -14.97 -2.78 -19.57
C ARG A 190 -15.67 -2.17 -20.79
N ASN A 191 -15.02 -2.17 -21.94
CA ASN A 191 -15.56 -1.56 -23.16
C ASN A 191 -16.65 -2.43 -23.82
N LEU A 192 -16.74 -3.71 -23.44
CA LEU A 192 -17.76 -4.65 -23.90
C LEU A 192 -18.93 -4.75 -22.93
N ALA A 193 -18.78 -4.21 -21.72
CA ALA A 193 -19.73 -4.38 -20.63
C ALA A 193 -20.91 -3.42 -20.74
N GLN A 194 -22.08 -3.90 -20.36
CA GLN A 194 -23.33 -3.16 -20.28
C GLN A 194 -23.76 -3.01 -18.81
N VAL A 195 -24.41 -1.90 -18.48
CA VAL A 195 -24.98 -1.69 -17.15
C VAL A 195 -26.29 -2.47 -17.04
N LEU A 196 -26.22 -3.75 -16.63
CA LEU A 196 -27.41 -4.59 -16.47
C LEU A 196 -28.06 -4.38 -15.09
N PRO A 197 -29.17 -3.63 -14.92
CA PRO A 197 -29.79 -3.45 -13.61
C PRO A 197 -30.15 -4.79 -12.98
N ARG A 198 -30.10 -4.88 -11.65
CA ARG A 198 -30.68 -6.04 -10.96
C ARG A 198 -32.18 -6.08 -11.21
N PRO A 199 -32.84 -7.25 -11.11
CA PRO A 199 -34.29 -7.35 -11.34
C PRO A 199 -35.14 -6.36 -10.52
N TRP A 200 -34.67 -5.96 -9.33
CA TRP A 200 -35.33 -4.97 -8.49
C TRP A 200 -34.83 -3.53 -8.67
N GLU A 201 -33.84 -3.27 -9.52
CA GLU A 201 -33.29 -1.93 -9.81
C GLU A 201 -33.95 -1.27 -11.03
N ASN A 202 -34.95 -1.92 -11.63
CA ASN A 202 -35.61 -1.47 -12.88
C ASN A 202 -36.27 -0.09 -12.79
N TYR A 203 -36.59 0.40 -11.59
CA TYR A 203 -37.21 1.71 -11.38
C TYR A 203 -36.21 2.88 -11.37
N LEU A 204 -34.90 2.60 -11.31
CA LEU A 204 -33.87 3.64 -11.33
C LEU A 204 -33.60 4.06 -12.78
N SER A 205 -33.54 5.37 -13.03
CA SER A 205 -33.16 5.89 -14.35
C SER A 205 -31.78 5.36 -14.75
N GLN A 206 -31.71 4.73 -15.92
CA GLN A 206 -30.46 4.22 -16.46
C GLN A 206 -29.60 5.40 -16.90
N ASN A 207 -28.69 5.83 -16.03
CA ASN A 207 -27.74 6.88 -16.37
C ASN A 207 -26.87 6.42 -17.56
N SER A 208 -26.99 7.10 -18.69
CA SER A 208 -26.27 6.84 -19.93
C SER A 208 -24.79 7.26 -19.88
N GLN A 209 -24.37 7.98 -18.83
CA GLN A 209 -23.01 8.47 -18.61
C GLN A 209 -22.34 7.82 -17.38
N VAL A 210 -22.45 6.51 -17.21
CA VAL A 210 -21.81 5.83 -16.08
C VAL A 210 -20.41 5.37 -16.47
N TYR A 211 -19.39 5.96 -15.83
CA TYR A 211 -18.05 5.36 -15.78
C TYR A 211 -18.18 3.93 -15.22
N LEU A 212 -17.92 2.93 -16.06
CA LEU A 212 -18.07 1.52 -15.70
C LEU A 212 -17.03 1.11 -14.65
N THR A 213 -17.49 0.89 -13.43
CA THR A 213 -16.65 0.38 -12.34
C THR A 213 -16.36 -1.11 -12.51
N PRO A 214 -15.24 -1.63 -11.96
CA PRO A 214 -14.93 -3.06 -12.00
C PRO A 214 -16.06 -3.96 -11.48
N SER A 215 -16.84 -3.50 -10.49
CA SER A 215 -18.01 -4.22 -9.96
C SER A 215 -19.13 -4.35 -10.98
N LEU A 216 -19.37 -3.30 -11.79
CA LEU A 216 -20.39 -3.33 -12.84
C LEU A 216 -19.95 -4.23 -13.99
N VAL A 217 -18.67 -4.17 -14.37
CA VAL A 217 -18.11 -5.07 -15.39
C VAL A 217 -18.18 -6.52 -14.93
N GLN A 218 -17.83 -6.81 -13.68
CA GLN A 218 -17.92 -8.16 -13.11
C GLN A 218 -19.34 -8.72 -13.17
N ARG A 219 -20.36 -7.86 -13.00
CA ARG A 219 -21.78 -8.26 -13.08
C ARG A 219 -22.17 -8.74 -14.47
N ASP A 220 -21.69 -8.05 -15.51
CA ASP A 220 -21.97 -8.39 -16.91
C ASP A 220 -20.95 -9.37 -17.51
N PHE A 221 -19.89 -9.68 -16.76
CA PHE A 221 -18.77 -10.49 -17.26
C PHE A 221 -19.22 -11.87 -17.76
N TYR A 222 -20.24 -12.46 -17.14
CA TYR A 222 -20.83 -13.74 -17.58
C TYR A 222 -21.32 -13.69 -19.03
N ARG A 223 -22.03 -12.61 -19.42
CA ARG A 223 -22.50 -12.43 -20.80
C ARG A 223 -21.31 -12.32 -21.74
N ILE A 224 -20.28 -11.56 -21.36
CA ILE A 224 -19.08 -11.37 -22.18
C ILE A 224 -18.34 -12.69 -22.40
N ILE A 225 -18.14 -13.51 -21.37
CA ILE A 225 -17.45 -14.80 -21.54
C ILE A 225 -18.32 -15.83 -22.27
N SER A 226 -19.64 -15.74 -22.16
CA SER A 226 -20.55 -16.67 -22.85
C SER A 226 -20.51 -16.53 -24.37
N THR A 227 -20.15 -15.35 -24.92
CA THR A 227 -20.02 -15.17 -26.38
C THR A 227 -18.75 -15.79 -26.95
N ILE A 228 -17.71 -15.96 -26.13
CA ILE A 228 -16.45 -16.61 -26.51
C ILE A 228 -16.67 -18.13 -26.64
N GLY A 229 -17.68 -18.67 -25.97
CA GLY A 229 -17.92 -20.11 -25.85
C GLY A 229 -17.04 -20.76 -24.80
N THR A 230 -17.18 -22.08 -24.63
CA THR A 230 -16.35 -22.86 -23.72
C THR A 230 -15.49 -23.84 -24.51
N PRO A 231 -14.17 -23.91 -24.28
CA PRO A 231 -13.34 -24.97 -24.83
C PRO A 231 -13.61 -26.32 -24.14
N ALA A 232 -14.37 -26.33 -23.05
CA ALA A 232 -14.66 -27.55 -22.30
C ALA A 232 -15.59 -28.47 -23.09
N SER A 233 -15.22 -29.74 -23.22
CA SER A 233 -16.13 -30.78 -23.68
C SER A 233 -17.28 -30.95 -22.71
N SER A 234 -18.44 -31.40 -23.20
CA SER A 234 -19.58 -31.75 -22.37
C SER A 234 -19.15 -32.69 -21.23
N PRO A 235 -19.59 -32.46 -19.98
CA PRO A 235 -19.24 -33.32 -18.87
C PRO A 235 -19.65 -34.75 -19.21
N LYS A 236 -18.77 -35.72 -18.93
CA LYS A 236 -19.12 -37.12 -19.10
C LYS A 236 -20.31 -37.42 -18.19
N PRO A 237 -21.45 -37.88 -18.72
CA PRO A 237 -22.57 -38.27 -17.89
C PRO A 237 -22.08 -39.36 -16.94
N ARG A 238 -22.06 -39.05 -15.65
CA ARG A 238 -21.86 -40.05 -14.62
C ARG A 238 -23.13 -40.89 -14.62
N GLY A 239 -23.13 -41.99 -15.38
CA GLY A 239 -24.22 -42.96 -15.35
C GLY A 239 -24.52 -43.37 -13.91
N TYR A 240 -25.71 -43.95 -13.69
CA TYR A 240 -26.00 -44.57 -12.40
C TYR A 240 -24.97 -45.65 -12.15
N SER A 241 -24.15 -45.50 -11.10
CA SER A 241 -23.36 -46.62 -10.61
C SER A 241 -24.34 -47.76 -10.30
N SER A 242 -23.95 -49.00 -10.57
CA SER A 242 -24.76 -50.22 -10.36
C SER A 242 -25.19 -50.48 -8.90
N GLY A 243 -25.08 -49.49 -8.02
CA GLY A 243 -25.37 -49.56 -6.61
C GLY A 243 -24.40 -50.46 -5.88
N ARG A 244 -24.71 -50.73 -4.61
CA ARG A 244 -24.07 -51.82 -3.87
C ARG A 244 -24.71 -53.12 -4.31
N ILE A 245 -23.88 -54.15 -4.51
CA ILE A 245 -24.38 -55.51 -4.70
C ILE A 245 -25.09 -55.93 -3.41
N LEU A 246 -26.25 -56.58 -3.53
CA LEU A 246 -26.98 -57.11 -2.39
C LEU A 246 -26.04 -58.06 -1.59
N GLY A 247 -25.82 -57.75 -0.31
CA GLY A 247 -24.92 -58.52 0.56
C GLY A 247 -23.51 -57.94 0.73
N ASP A 248 -23.14 -56.89 0.00
CA ASP A 248 -21.83 -56.23 0.16
C ASP A 248 -21.72 -55.51 1.52
N LYS A 249 -20.90 -56.05 2.43
CA LYS A 249 -20.62 -55.49 3.76
C LYS A 249 -19.25 -54.79 3.75
N ARG A 250 -19.26 -53.46 3.84
CA ARG A 250 -18.03 -52.68 4.00
C ARG A 250 -17.61 -52.57 5.46
N VAL A 251 -16.30 -52.60 5.68
CA VAL A 251 -15.71 -52.35 6.99
C VAL A 251 -16.08 -50.93 7.44
N PRO A 252 -16.62 -50.74 8.65
CA PRO A 252 -16.89 -49.42 9.20
C PRO A 252 -15.63 -48.55 9.18
N ARG A 253 -15.78 -47.25 8.83
CA ARG A 253 -14.66 -46.31 8.84
C ARG A 253 -14.07 -46.24 10.25
N THR A 254 -12.74 -46.31 10.35
CA THR A 254 -12.02 -46.18 11.61
C THR A 254 -12.41 -44.86 12.30
N ARG A 255 -12.95 -44.95 13.52
CA ARG A 255 -13.28 -43.77 14.31
C ARG A 255 -12.02 -43.29 15.01
N HIS A 256 -11.59 -42.08 14.68
CA HIS A 256 -10.51 -41.41 15.42
C HIS A 256 -11.08 -40.72 16.67
N PRO A 257 -10.36 -40.72 17.80
CA PRO A 257 -10.78 -40.02 19.01
C PRO A 257 -10.84 -38.50 18.75
N VAL A 258 -11.89 -37.85 19.28
CA VAL A 258 -12.04 -36.40 19.20
C VAL A 258 -11.03 -35.75 20.15
N LEU A 259 -9.98 -35.14 19.60
CA LEU A 259 -9.03 -34.34 20.37
C LEU A 259 -9.71 -33.04 20.83
N LYS A 260 -10.26 -33.03 22.05
CA LYS A 260 -10.78 -31.82 22.70
C LYS A 260 -9.62 -31.04 23.28
N LYS A 261 -9.52 -29.75 22.92
CA LYS A 261 -8.52 -28.82 23.45
C LYS A 261 -8.71 -28.68 24.96
N GLN A 262 -7.72 -29.10 25.75
CA GLN A 262 -7.77 -28.92 27.22
C GLN A 262 -7.76 -27.42 27.55
N SER A 263 -8.58 -27.03 28.53
CA SER A 263 -8.54 -25.66 29.06
C SER A 263 -7.18 -25.44 29.73
N LYS A 264 -6.59 -24.25 29.52
CA LYS A 264 -5.33 -23.88 30.17
C LYS A 264 -5.55 -23.90 31.69
N SER A 265 -4.97 -24.87 32.40
CA SER A 265 -4.90 -24.81 33.85
C SER A 265 -4.09 -23.57 34.23
N GLN A 266 -4.66 -22.70 35.05
CA GLN A 266 -3.95 -21.55 35.61
C GLN A 266 -2.65 -22.04 36.28
N ASN A 267 -1.52 -21.44 35.90
CA ASN A 267 -0.21 -21.69 36.50
C ASN A 267 -0.30 -21.56 38.02
N ARG A 268 -0.23 -22.69 38.75
CA ARG A 268 0.07 -22.69 40.17
C ARG A 268 1.47 -22.11 40.35
N LYS A 269 1.56 -20.93 40.97
CA LYS A 269 2.83 -20.30 41.37
C LYS A 269 3.64 -21.30 42.20
N ARG A 270 4.88 -21.58 41.79
CA ARG A 270 5.85 -22.34 42.59
C ARG A 270 6.10 -21.63 43.93
N PRO A 271 6.13 -22.32 45.07
CA PRO A 271 6.52 -21.70 46.33
C PRO A 271 8.03 -21.40 46.30
N LYS A 272 8.41 -20.25 46.89
CA LYS A 272 9.80 -19.82 47.05
C LYS A 272 10.54 -20.82 47.96
N LYS A 273 11.69 -21.34 47.51
CA LYS A 273 12.62 -22.11 48.36
C LYS A 273 13.19 -21.18 49.45
N MET A 274 13.05 -21.57 50.71
CA MET A 274 13.81 -20.99 51.83
C MET A 274 15.29 -21.40 51.70
N LYS A 275 16.20 -20.47 52.01
CA LYS A 275 17.65 -20.75 52.13
C LYS A 275 17.93 -21.46 53.47
N PRO A 276 18.80 -22.48 53.49
CA PRO A 276 19.28 -23.08 54.74
C PRO A 276 20.31 -22.15 55.44
N PRO A 277 20.58 -22.38 56.74
CA PRO A 277 21.29 -21.44 57.61
C PRO A 277 22.73 -21.15 57.19
#